data_AF-A0A3D1R9B3-F1
#
_entry.id   AF-A0A3D1R9B3-F1
#
_cell.length_a   1.000
_cell.length_b   1.000
_cell.length_c   1.000
_cell.angle_alpha   90.00
_cell.angle_beta   90.00
_cell.angle_gamma   90.00
#
_symmetry.space_group_name_H-M   'P 1'
#
loop_
_entity.id
_entity.type
_entity.pdbx_description
1 polymer ?
#
loop_
_entity_poly.entity_id
_entity_poly.type
_entity_poly.pdbx_seq_one_letter_code
_entity_poly.pdbx_strand_id
1 'polypeptide(L)'
;MVDPSTDSPKSSLPWALRPANLIGLVLLGGLLFSALPSFLPQARRSPEILGTFPAGDQKKADVLTLQALERSGGNLAKATEVVHYLFFDSPESAERAAAAIRNQGFETRLLSGSKPGLRATHHVVPSPESIDRARSQLEQAARPFQGEYDGWEAAVTP
;
A
#
# COMPACT_ATOMS: atom_id res chain seq x y z
N MET A 1 -23.57 -4.02 59.57
CA MET A 1 -22.81 -4.73 58.52
C MET A 1 -22.81 -3.79 57.32
N VAL A 2 -21.70 -3.08 57.15
CA VAL A 2 -21.51 -2.06 56.12
C VAL A 2 -21.07 -2.80 54.87
N ASP A 3 -21.87 -2.73 53.81
CA ASP A 3 -21.46 -3.17 52.48
C ASP A 3 -20.92 -1.95 51.72
N PRO A 4 -19.61 -1.90 51.42
CA PRO A 4 -18.99 -0.81 50.70
C PRO A 4 -18.91 -1.12 49.20
N SER A 5 -19.29 -0.12 48.39
CA SER A 5 -18.78 0.10 47.03
C SER A 5 -19.29 -0.94 45.99
N THR A 6 -19.83 -0.59 44.83
CA THR A 6 -19.44 0.54 43.98
C THR A 6 -20.52 0.75 42.92
N ASP A 7 -20.95 2.00 42.85
CA ASP A 7 -21.64 2.65 41.75
C ASP A 7 -20.91 2.39 40.41
N SER A 8 -21.62 1.86 39.41
CA SER A 8 -21.12 1.70 38.04
C SER A 8 -21.89 2.66 37.14
N PRO A 9 -21.31 3.79 36.71
CA PRO A 9 -21.92 4.57 35.65
C PRO A 9 -21.73 3.88 34.29
N LYS A 10 -22.84 3.48 33.68
CA LYS A 10 -22.96 3.37 32.23
C LYS A 10 -22.73 4.77 31.63
N SER A 11 -21.77 4.93 30.75
CA SER A 11 -21.97 5.72 29.51
C SER A 11 -20.73 5.67 28.62
N SER A 12 -20.95 5.02 27.50
CA SER A 12 -20.21 5.13 26.26
C SER A 12 -20.05 6.60 25.87
N LEU A 13 -18.80 7.05 25.68
CA LEU A 13 -18.54 8.26 24.91
C LEU A 13 -18.01 7.90 23.51
N PRO A 14 -18.52 8.58 22.48
CA PRO A 14 -18.28 8.25 21.07
C PRO A 14 -16.86 8.60 20.63
N TRP A 15 -16.28 7.74 19.79
CA TRP A 15 -14.98 7.91 19.12
C TRP A 15 -14.95 9.04 18.07
N ALA A 16 -16.01 9.84 17.98
CA ALA A 16 -16.10 10.96 17.04
C ALA A 16 -15.53 12.23 17.69
N LEU A 17 -14.32 12.58 17.30
CA LEU A 17 -13.80 13.93 17.01
C LEU A 17 -12.26 13.90 17.07
N ARG A 18 -11.63 13.50 15.97
CA ARG A 18 -10.27 13.98 15.64
C ARG A 18 -10.40 15.01 14.52
N PRO A 19 -9.82 16.20 14.66
CA PRO A 19 -9.89 17.22 13.61
C PRO A 19 -9.19 16.71 12.35
N ALA A 20 -9.87 16.89 11.22
CA ALA A 20 -9.34 16.66 9.89
C ALA A 20 -8.22 17.66 9.60
N ASN A 21 -6.97 17.22 9.74
CA ASN A 21 -5.88 17.86 9.02
C ASN A 21 -5.95 17.38 7.58
N LEU A 22 -6.13 18.32 6.66
CA LEU A 22 -5.99 18.11 5.22
C LEU A 22 -4.58 17.55 4.95
N ILE A 23 -4.48 16.25 4.73
CA ILE A 23 -3.26 15.60 4.26
C ILE A 23 -3.31 15.65 2.74
N GLY A 24 -2.41 16.43 2.15
CA GLY A 24 -2.18 16.42 0.70
C GLY A 24 -1.58 15.07 0.32
N LEU A 25 -2.42 14.19 -0.23
CA LEU A 25 -2.02 12.91 -0.80
C LEU A 25 -1.45 13.18 -2.20
N VAL A 26 -0.18 12.84 -2.44
CA VAL A 26 0.40 12.88 -3.78
C VAL A 26 0.04 11.57 -4.48
N LEU A 27 -1.08 11.57 -5.20
CA LEU A 27 -1.50 10.47 -6.06
C LEU A 27 -0.74 10.55 -7.39
N LEU A 28 0.12 9.59 -7.68
CA LEU A 28 0.56 9.31 -9.05
C LEU A 28 -0.07 7.99 -9.51
N GLY A 29 -1.35 8.06 -9.87
CA GLY A 29 -2.07 6.98 -10.52
C GLY A 29 -1.81 6.97 -12.03
N GLY A 30 -1.23 5.91 -12.55
CA GLY A 30 -1.27 5.58 -13.96
C GLY A 30 -2.60 4.87 -14.29
N LEU A 31 -3.59 5.63 -14.78
CA LEU A 31 -4.80 5.07 -15.41
C LEU A 31 -4.87 5.51 -16.87
N LEU A 32 -4.90 4.56 -17.79
CA LEU A 32 -5.34 4.74 -19.16
C LEU A 32 -5.85 3.38 -19.67
N PHE A 33 -7.14 3.27 -20.01
CA PHE A 33 -7.57 3.20 -21.41
C PHE A 33 -9.10 3.17 -21.57
N SER A 34 -9.55 4.01 -22.49
CA SER A 34 -10.94 4.21 -22.95
C SER A 34 -11.40 3.10 -23.91
N ALA A 35 -12.72 3.08 -24.19
CA ALA A 35 -13.49 1.97 -24.75
C ALA A 35 -13.60 1.88 -26.30
N LEU A 36 -13.93 0.64 -26.76
CA LEU A 36 -14.64 0.19 -28.00
C LEU A 36 -13.92 0.18 -29.38
N PRO A 37 -14.38 -0.60 -30.42
CA PRO A 37 -15.20 -1.83 -30.50
C PRO A 37 -14.56 -2.97 -31.39
N SER A 38 -15.36 -4.01 -31.64
CA SER A 38 -15.08 -5.38 -32.11
C SER A 38 -14.47 -5.63 -33.51
N PHE A 39 -13.95 -6.87 -33.63
CA PHE A 39 -13.66 -7.71 -34.82
C PHE A 39 -12.34 -7.53 -35.59
N LEU A 40 -11.36 -8.40 -35.29
CA LEU A 40 -10.45 -9.05 -36.26
C LEU A 40 -9.96 -10.41 -35.67
N PRO A 41 -9.59 -11.39 -36.53
CA PRO A 41 -9.53 -12.80 -36.18
C PRO A 41 -8.21 -13.21 -35.52
N GLN A 42 -8.30 -14.32 -34.79
CA GLN A 42 -7.34 -14.81 -33.82
C GLN A 42 -6.00 -15.26 -34.44
N ALA A 43 -4.99 -14.40 -34.35
CA ALA A 43 -3.60 -14.85 -34.30
C ALA A 43 -3.26 -15.18 -32.84
N ARG A 44 -3.01 -16.47 -32.54
CA ARG A 44 -2.45 -16.88 -31.25
C ARG A 44 -1.11 -16.18 -31.06
N ARG A 45 -1.10 -15.08 -30.30
CA ARG A 45 0.11 -14.60 -29.62
C ARG A 45 0.04 -15.13 -28.19
N SER A 46 1.15 -15.74 -27.79
CA SER A 46 1.47 -16.14 -26.42
C SER A 46 1.04 -15.07 -25.41
N PRO A 47 0.63 -15.44 -24.18
CA PRO A 47 0.40 -14.46 -23.13
C PRO A 47 1.74 -13.78 -22.85
N GLU A 48 1.92 -12.57 -23.38
CA GLU A 48 2.94 -11.67 -22.88
C GLU A 48 2.61 -11.43 -21.41
N ILE A 49 3.53 -11.86 -20.56
CA ILE A 49 3.50 -11.65 -19.12
C ILE A 49 3.22 -10.18 -18.88
N LEU A 50 2.13 -9.92 -18.16
CA LEU A 50 1.70 -8.59 -17.79
C LEU A 50 2.76 -7.98 -16.86
N GLY A 51 3.72 -7.27 -17.44
CA GLY A 51 4.52 -6.22 -16.81
C GLY A 51 5.31 -6.59 -15.55
N THR A 52 6.29 -7.49 -15.64
CA THR A 52 7.48 -7.31 -14.78
C THR A 52 8.26 -6.12 -15.34
N PHE A 53 8.15 -4.95 -14.70
CA PHE A 53 9.05 -3.84 -15.02
C PHE A 53 10.49 -4.28 -14.74
N PRO A 54 11.44 -4.08 -15.67
CA PRO A 54 12.83 -4.37 -15.38
C PRO A 54 13.23 -3.57 -14.14
N ALA A 55 13.88 -4.22 -13.16
CA ALA A 55 14.19 -3.64 -11.86
C ALA A 55 14.90 -2.26 -11.91
N GLY A 56 15.58 -1.95 -13.02
CA GLY A 56 16.19 -0.64 -13.26
C GLY A 56 15.21 0.52 -13.43
N ASP A 57 13.99 0.28 -13.89
CA ASP A 57 12.97 1.32 -14.03
C ASP A 57 12.26 1.61 -12.70
N GLN A 58 12.11 0.60 -11.84
CA GLN A 58 11.55 0.78 -10.50
C GLN A 58 12.44 1.66 -9.61
N LYS A 59 13.76 1.49 -9.67
CA LYS A 59 14.69 2.35 -8.93
C LYS A 59 14.63 3.82 -9.38
N LYS A 60 14.41 4.07 -10.67
CA LYS A 60 14.19 5.44 -11.17
C LYS A 60 12.87 6.00 -10.66
N ALA A 61 11.80 5.20 -10.67
CA ALA A 61 10.51 5.61 -10.13
C ALA A 61 10.62 6.00 -8.64
N ASP A 62 11.35 5.24 -7.83
CA ASP A 62 11.58 5.56 -6.41
C ASP A 62 12.25 6.91 -6.22
N VAL A 63 13.30 7.19 -7.01
CA VAL A 63 14.01 8.47 -6.95
C VAL A 63 13.07 9.62 -7.30
N LEU A 64 12.23 9.45 -8.32
CA LEU A 64 11.25 10.46 -8.72
C LEU A 64 10.18 10.69 -7.64
N THR A 65 9.72 9.63 -6.97
CA THR A 65 8.76 9.72 -5.86
C THR A 65 9.36 10.43 -4.65
N LEU A 66 10.61 10.11 -4.26
CA LEU A 66 11.31 10.80 -3.17
C LEU A 66 11.51 12.29 -3.49
N GLN A 67 11.91 12.62 -4.72
CA GLN A 67 12.02 14.01 -5.17
C GLN A 67 10.68 14.74 -5.17
N ALA A 68 9.58 14.05 -5.50
CA ALA A 68 8.24 14.63 -5.44
C ALA A 68 7.84 14.89 -3.98
N LEU A 69 8.12 13.95 -3.07
CA LEU A 69 7.86 14.11 -1.64
C LEU A 69 8.59 15.32 -1.05
N GLU A 70 9.88 15.50 -1.37
CA GLU A 70 10.66 16.67 -0.96
C GLU A 70 10.10 17.98 -1.55
N ARG A 71 9.77 18.00 -2.85
CA ARG A 71 9.15 19.15 -3.52
C ARG A 71 7.78 19.52 -2.94
N SER A 72 7.07 18.56 -2.39
CA SER A 72 5.80 18.77 -1.69
C SER A 72 5.96 19.24 -0.24
N GLY A 73 7.19 19.45 0.23
CA GLY A 73 7.49 19.89 1.60
C GLY A 73 7.69 18.75 2.59
N GLY A 74 7.86 17.52 2.11
CA GLY A 74 8.20 16.37 2.94
C GLY A 74 9.65 16.41 3.39
N ASN A 75 9.88 16.07 4.65
CA ASN A 75 11.19 16.00 5.27
C ASN A 75 11.70 14.55 5.25
N LEU A 76 12.58 14.24 4.30
CA LEU A 76 13.14 12.90 4.13
C LEU A 76 14.08 12.46 5.27
N ALA A 77 14.32 13.29 6.28
CA ALA A 77 15.05 12.92 7.50
C ALA A 77 14.12 12.51 8.66
N LYS A 78 12.80 12.61 8.50
CA LYS A 78 11.81 12.22 9.50
C LYS A 78 11.15 10.90 9.14
N ALA A 79 10.84 10.10 10.15
CA ALA A 79 10.00 8.93 9.96
C ALA A 79 8.61 9.38 9.53
N THR A 80 8.10 8.77 8.45
CA THR A 80 6.76 9.02 7.92
C THR A 80 6.03 7.72 7.65
N GLU A 81 4.72 7.79 7.50
CA GLU A 81 3.92 6.66 7.05
C GLU A 81 4.21 6.40 5.57
N VAL A 82 4.67 5.19 5.27
CA VAL A 82 4.86 4.69 3.92
C VAL A 82 3.84 3.57 3.67
N VAL A 83 3.18 3.65 2.53
CA VAL A 83 2.08 2.78 2.12
C VAL A 83 2.46 2.07 0.83
N HIS A 84 2.37 0.75 0.82
CA HIS A 84 2.68 -0.11 -0.31
C HIS A 84 1.42 -0.82 -0.81
N TYR A 85 1.35 -1.03 -2.12
CA TYR A 85 0.22 -1.67 -2.78
C TYR A 85 0.66 -2.97 -3.45
N LEU A 86 -0.10 -4.04 -3.17
CA LEU A 86 0.09 -5.35 -3.80
C LEU A 86 -1.26 -5.89 -4.29
N PHE A 87 -1.24 -6.60 -5.41
CA PHE A 87 -2.43 -7.18 -6.02
C PHE A 87 -2.27 -8.67 -6.27
N PHE A 88 -3.40 -9.38 -6.26
CA PHE A 88 -3.48 -10.84 -6.32
C PHE A 88 -4.62 -11.27 -7.24
N ASP A 89 -4.54 -12.51 -7.73
CA ASP A 89 -5.57 -13.09 -8.58
C ASP A 89 -6.83 -13.53 -7.81
N SER A 90 -6.71 -13.74 -6.49
CA SER A 90 -7.85 -14.14 -5.64
C SER A 90 -7.85 -13.46 -4.27
N PRO A 91 -9.05 -13.24 -3.67
CA PRO A 91 -9.16 -12.73 -2.29
C PRO A 91 -8.45 -13.62 -1.26
N GLU A 92 -8.53 -14.94 -1.41
CA GLU A 92 -7.86 -15.89 -0.53
C GLU A 92 -6.33 -15.70 -0.56
N SER A 93 -5.75 -15.49 -1.75
CA SER A 93 -4.31 -15.24 -1.88
C SER A 93 -3.91 -13.94 -1.19
N ALA A 94 -4.70 -12.87 -1.34
CA ALA A 94 -4.48 -11.61 -0.66
C ALA A 94 -4.57 -11.75 0.87
N GLU A 95 -5.52 -12.53 1.39
CA GLU A 95 -5.67 -12.81 2.81
C GLU A 95 -4.47 -13.57 3.39
N ARG A 96 -4.00 -14.61 2.69
CA ARG A 96 -2.84 -15.40 3.12
C ARG A 96 -1.55 -14.60 3.05
N ALA A 97 -1.37 -13.80 2.00
CA ALA A 97 -0.25 -12.88 1.87
C ALA A 97 -0.26 -11.82 2.97
N ALA A 98 -1.43 -11.28 3.33
CA ALA A 98 -1.54 -10.31 4.42
C ALA A 98 -1.02 -10.88 5.76
N ALA A 99 -1.29 -12.15 6.06
CA ALA A 99 -0.74 -12.80 7.25
C ALA A 99 0.80 -12.91 7.20
N ALA A 100 1.38 -13.27 6.05
CA ALA A 100 2.82 -13.35 5.87
C ALA A 100 3.50 -11.97 5.98
N ILE A 101 2.91 -10.95 5.38
CA ILE A 101 3.42 -9.57 5.39
C ILE A 101 3.38 -8.97 6.80
N ARG A 102 2.34 -9.26 7.60
CA ARG A 102 2.29 -8.83 9.01
C ARG A 102 3.45 -9.38 9.84
N ASN A 103 3.88 -10.61 9.59
CA ASN A 103 5.02 -11.22 10.29
C ASN A 103 6.35 -10.53 9.97
N GLN A 104 6.41 -9.68 8.94
CA GLN A 104 7.58 -8.88 8.59
C GLN A 104 7.54 -7.46 9.19
N GLY A 105 6.53 -7.14 10.01
CA GLY A 105 6.43 -5.86 10.71
C GLY A 105 5.61 -4.79 10.00
N PHE A 106 4.86 -5.15 8.95
CA PHE A 106 3.92 -4.25 8.29
C PHE A 106 2.52 -4.38 8.89
N GLU A 107 1.79 -3.28 8.94
CA GLU A 107 0.33 -3.31 9.08
C GLU A 107 -0.30 -3.61 7.72
N THR A 108 -1.36 -4.40 7.67
CA THR A 108 -1.99 -4.78 6.39
C THR A 108 -3.49 -4.53 6.41
N ARG A 109 -4.03 -4.04 5.30
CA ARG A 109 -5.47 -3.93 5.06
C ARG A 109 -5.82 -4.49 3.69
N LEU A 110 -6.82 -5.35 3.60
CA LEU A 110 -7.37 -5.77 2.30
C LEU A 110 -8.03 -4.58 1.61
N LEU A 111 -7.84 -4.48 0.29
CA LEU A 111 -8.47 -3.47 -0.54
C LEU A 111 -9.85 -3.97 -0.97
N SER A 112 -10.86 -3.11 -0.82
CA SER A 112 -12.18 -3.34 -1.40
C SER A 112 -12.18 -2.76 -2.81
N GLY A 113 -12.21 -3.61 -3.84
CA GLY A 113 -12.13 -3.18 -5.24
C GLY A 113 -12.40 -4.32 -6.22
N SER A 114 -12.29 -4.03 -7.53
CA SER A 114 -12.49 -5.00 -8.60
C SER A 114 -11.34 -6.02 -8.70
N LYS A 115 -10.13 -5.67 -8.26
CA LYS A 115 -8.97 -6.55 -8.16
C LYS A 115 -8.68 -6.83 -6.68
N PRO A 116 -8.54 -8.10 -6.25
CA PRO A 116 -8.06 -8.43 -4.92
C PRO A 116 -6.69 -7.80 -4.67
N GLY A 117 -6.53 -7.15 -3.52
CA GLY A 117 -5.30 -6.46 -3.20
C GLY A 117 -5.17 -6.15 -1.73
N LEU A 118 -4.01 -5.64 -1.37
CA LEU A 118 -3.68 -5.26 -0.01
C LEU A 118 -2.83 -4.01 0.01
N ARG A 119 -3.13 -3.20 1.02
CA ARG A 119 -2.33 -2.07 1.47
C ARG A 119 -1.45 -2.54 2.62
N ALA A 120 -0.13 -2.43 2.48
CA ALA A 120 0.83 -2.68 3.55
C ALA A 120 1.43 -1.35 4.01
N THR A 121 1.45 -1.10 5.30
CA THR A 121 1.84 0.19 5.88
C THR A 121 2.93 -0.01 6.94
N HIS A 122 3.90 0.89 6.98
CA HIS A 122 4.88 0.97 8.06
C HIS A 122 5.39 2.41 8.24
N HIS A 123 6.09 2.68 9.34
CA HIS A 123 6.67 4.00 9.60
C HIS A 123 8.20 3.92 9.49
N VAL A 124 8.77 4.70 8.57
CA VAL A 124 10.21 4.67 8.29
C VAL A 124 10.69 6.03 7.79
N VAL A 125 11.99 6.31 7.93
CA VAL A 125 12.63 7.42 7.22
C VAL A 125 12.72 7.04 5.73
N PRO A 126 12.05 7.76 4.82
CA PRO A 126 11.99 7.38 3.42
C PRO A 126 13.33 7.68 2.74
N SER A 127 13.94 6.64 2.17
CA SER A 127 15.22 6.70 1.47
C SER A 127 15.25 5.63 0.39
N PRO A 128 16.14 5.73 -0.62
CA PRO A 128 16.27 4.68 -1.63
C PRO A 128 16.49 3.30 -1.01
N GLU A 129 17.29 3.20 0.06
CA GLU A 129 17.58 1.94 0.73
C GLU A 129 16.37 1.39 1.50
N SER A 130 15.66 2.23 2.27
CA SER A 130 14.51 1.77 3.04
C SER A 130 13.36 1.33 2.15
N ILE A 131 13.15 2.01 1.01
CA ILE A 131 12.14 1.65 0.02
C ILE A 131 12.52 0.37 -0.74
N ASP A 132 13.76 0.23 -1.20
CA ASP A 132 14.24 -0.98 -1.90
C ASP A 132 14.16 -2.22 -0.99
N ARG A 133 14.52 -2.05 0.30
CA ARG A 133 14.38 -3.10 1.32
C ARG A 133 12.92 -3.50 1.54
N ALA A 134 12.03 -2.52 1.71
CA ALA A 134 10.61 -2.77 1.92
C ALA A 134 9.97 -3.47 0.71
N ARG A 135 10.28 -3.03 -0.51
CA ARG A 135 9.87 -3.71 -1.75
C ARG A 135 10.32 -5.17 -1.74
N SER A 136 11.61 -5.42 -1.53
CA SER A 136 12.17 -6.78 -1.59
C SER A 136 11.50 -7.70 -0.58
N GLN A 137 11.22 -7.20 0.63
CA GLN A 137 10.50 -7.92 1.68
C GLN A 137 9.07 -8.28 1.24
N LEU A 138 8.33 -7.29 0.72
CA LEU A 138 6.94 -7.45 0.28
C LEU A 138 6.81 -8.37 -0.93
N GLU A 139 7.68 -8.22 -1.94
CA GLU A 139 7.72 -9.11 -3.10
C GLU A 139 8.02 -10.55 -2.67
N GLN A 140 8.99 -10.75 -1.77
CA GLN A 140 9.31 -12.07 -1.24
C GLN A 140 8.13 -12.68 -0.46
N ALA A 141 7.40 -11.88 0.32
CA ALA A 141 6.24 -12.32 1.08
C ALA A 141 5.04 -12.67 0.19
N ALA A 142 4.85 -11.94 -0.91
CA ALA A 142 3.72 -12.07 -1.83
C ALA A 142 3.91 -13.18 -2.87
N ARG A 143 5.16 -13.48 -3.26
CA ARG A 143 5.49 -14.45 -4.31
C ARG A 143 4.86 -15.84 -4.14
N PRO A 144 4.80 -16.47 -2.95
CA PRO A 144 4.16 -17.77 -2.77
C PRO A 144 2.65 -17.77 -3.08
N PHE A 145 2.04 -16.59 -3.08
CA PHE A 145 0.61 -16.38 -3.32
C PHE A 145 0.36 -15.72 -4.68
N GLN A 146 1.36 -15.74 -5.58
CA GLN A 146 1.29 -15.12 -6.91
C GLN A 146 0.90 -13.63 -6.85
N GLY A 147 1.31 -12.96 -5.77
CA GLY A 147 1.08 -11.52 -5.63
C GLY A 147 2.12 -10.69 -6.33
N GLU A 148 1.69 -9.54 -6.83
CA GLU A 148 2.52 -8.57 -7.53
C GLU A 148 2.58 -7.27 -6.73
N TYR A 149 3.79 -6.75 -6.57
CA TYR A 149 4.02 -5.42 -6.02
C TYR A 149 3.79 -4.37 -7.11
N ASP A 150 2.96 -3.36 -6.82
CA ASP A 150 2.60 -2.31 -7.77
C ASP A 150 3.42 -1.03 -7.55
N GLY A 151 3.46 -0.57 -6.29
CA GLY A 151 4.11 0.69 -5.96
C GLY A 151 3.97 1.09 -4.50
N TRP A 152 4.41 2.29 -4.20
CA TRP A 152 4.29 2.90 -2.87
C TRP A 152 3.99 4.39 -2.96
N GLU A 153 3.45 4.90 -1.87
CA GLU A 153 3.28 6.33 -1.58
C GLU A 153 3.69 6.61 -0.13
N ALA A 154 3.87 7.88 0.21
CA ALA A 154 4.18 8.29 1.58
C ALA A 154 3.46 9.57 1.95
N ALA A 155 3.18 9.72 3.24
CA ALA A 155 2.64 10.96 3.77
C ALA A 155 3.65 12.11 3.67
N VAL A 156 3.16 13.31 3.36
CA VAL A 156 3.98 14.53 3.42
C VAL A 156 4.14 14.93 4.90
N THR A 157 5.32 14.67 5.47
CA THR A 157 5.66 15.06 6.85
C THR A 157 6.71 16.16 6.83
N PRO A 158 6.39 17.42 7.18
CA PRO A 158 7.34 18.54 7.19
C PRO A 158 8.31 18.47 8.39
#